data_AF-A0A0A2XCY8-F1
#
_entry.id   AF-A0A0A2XCY8-F1
#
_cell.length_a   1.000
_cell.length_b   1.000
_cell.length_c   1.000
_cell.angle_alpha   90.00
_cell.angle_beta   90.00
_cell.angle_gamma   90.00
#
_symmetry.space_group_name_H-M   'P 1'
#
loop_
_entity.id
_entity.type
_entity.pdbx_description
1 polymer ?
#
loop_
_entity_poly.entity_id
_entity_poly.type
_entity_poly.pdbx_seq_one_letter_code
_entity_poly.pdbx_strand_id
1 'polypeptide(L)' 'MNANTKNKTLQLEVLERDISALHQPITLLNILAGRTDIEALEPCEIQDALKGIEDLLLAHLEIITNRVATMGGNDETY' A
#
# COMPACT_ATOMS: atom_id res chain seq x y z
N MET A 1 20.26 -16.62 -18.21
CA MET A 1 19.64 -15.31 -17.87
C MET A 1 20.75 -14.37 -17.41
N ASN A 2 20.83 -13.17 -18.00
CA ASN A 2 21.81 -12.16 -17.57
C ASN A 2 21.42 -11.59 -16.19
N ALA A 3 22.38 -10.99 -15.47
CA ALA A 3 22.17 -10.46 -14.12
C ALA A 3 21.12 -9.32 -14.07
N ASN A 4 20.98 -8.56 -15.15
CA ASN A 4 20.02 -7.46 -15.29
C ASN A 4 18.57 -7.98 -15.32
N THR A 5 18.29 -9.06 -16.07
CA THR A 5 16.96 -9.69 -16.12
C THR A 5 16.55 -10.25 -14.77
N LYS A 6 17.48 -10.89 -14.03
CA LYS A 6 17.19 -11.39 -12.68
C LYS A 6 16.86 -10.28 -11.68
N ASN A 7 17.56 -9.13 -11.78
CA ASN A 7 17.30 -7.97 -10.92
C ASN A 7 15.89 -7.39 -11.19
N LYS A 8 15.53 -7.21 -12.47
CA LYS A 8 14.20 -6.71 -12.85
C LYS A 8 13.06 -7.64 -12.40
N THR A 9 13.23 -8.96 -12.51
CA THR A 9 12.23 -9.93 -12.01
C THR A 9 12.03 -9.81 -10.51
N LEU A 10 13.12 -9.73 -9.72
CA LEU A 10 13.03 -9.56 -8.27
C LEU A 10 12.36 -8.23 -7.89
N GLN A 11 12.68 -7.14 -8.59
CA GLN A 11 12.03 -5.85 -8.34
C GLN A 11 10.53 -5.88 -8.62
N LEU A 12 10.10 -6.59 -9.67
CA LEU A 12 8.70 -6.77 -10.00
C LEU A 12 7.97 -7.62 -8.95
N GLU A 13 8.54 -8.74 -8.52
CA GLU A 13 7.97 -9.60 -7.46
C GLU A 13 7.78 -8.84 -6.14
N VAL A 14 8.74 -7.97 -5.80
CA VAL A 14 8.63 -7.12 -4.60
C VAL A 14 7.54 -6.07 -4.78
N LEU A 15 7.45 -5.42 -5.94
CA LEU A 15 6.38 -4.47 -6.23
C LEU A 15 5.00 -5.12 -6.18
N GLU A 16 4.84 -6.32 -6.73
CA GLU A 16 3.58 -7.07 -6.68
C GLU A 16 3.17 -7.36 -5.24
N ARG A 17 4.13 -7.67 -4.37
CA ARG A 17 3.89 -7.84 -2.93
C ARG A 17 3.48 -6.52 -2.27
N ASP A 18 4.17 -5.43 -2.58
CA ASP A 18 3.87 -4.10 -2.02
C ASP A 18 2.46 -3.64 -2.43
N ILE A 19 2.06 -3.90 -3.69
CA ILE A 19 0.69 -3.66 -4.18
C ILE A 19 -0.31 -4.58 -3.48
N SER A 20 0.03 -5.86 -3.30
CA SER A 20 -0.85 -6.82 -2.61
C SER A 20 -1.12 -6.43 -1.15
N ALA A 21 -0.20 -5.69 -0.52
CA ALA A 21 -0.41 -5.20 0.85
C ALA A 21 -1.58 -4.19 0.95
N LEU A 22 -1.96 -3.52 -0.15
CA LEU A 22 -3.13 -2.64 -0.19
C LEU A 22 -4.46 -3.36 0.09
N HIS A 23 -4.50 -4.70 0.00
CA HIS A 23 -5.69 -5.47 0.38
C HIS A 23 -6.06 -5.28 1.86
N GLN A 24 -5.10 -5.00 2.74
CA GLN A 24 -5.38 -4.79 4.16
C GLN A 24 -6.22 -3.53 4.41
N PRO A 25 -5.81 -2.31 4.02
CA PRO A 25 -6.63 -1.12 4.23
C PRO A 25 -7.97 -1.20 3.47
N ILE A 26 -8.03 -1.82 2.28
CA ILE A 26 -9.28 -2.06 1.55
C ILE A 26 -10.24 -2.93 2.38
N THR A 27 -9.72 -3.99 2.99
CA THR A 27 -10.52 -4.89 3.84
C THR A 27 -11.06 -4.16 5.07
N LEU A 28 -10.24 -3.31 5.70
CA LEU A 28 -10.67 -2.49 6.84
C LEU A 28 -11.76 -1.50 6.45
N LEU A 29 -11.65 -0.85 5.28
CA LEU A 29 -12.71 0.01 4.74
C LEU A 29 -14.01 -0.76 4.50
N ASN A 30 -13.92 -1.96 3.93
CA ASN A 30 -15.09 -2.80 3.68
C ASN A 30 -15.77 -3.24 4.99
N ILE A 31 -14.98 -3.57 6.02
CA ILE A 31 -15.52 -3.90 7.35
C ILE A 31 -16.25 -2.69 7.91
N LEU A 32 -15.64 -1.50 7.87
CA LEU A 32 -16.25 -0.28 8.38
C LEU A 32 -17.54 0.06 7.63
N ALA A 33 -17.51 0.02 6.29
CA ALA A 33 -18.66 0.30 5.44
C ALA A 33 -19.79 -0.75 5.56
N GLY A 34 -19.44 -2.00 5.88
CA GLY A 34 -20.38 -3.10 6.04
C GLY A 34 -20.99 -3.22 7.43
N ARG A 35 -20.56 -2.40 8.40
CA ARG A 35 -21.13 -2.42 9.75
C ARG A 35 -22.56 -1.89 9.75
N THR A 36 -23.50 -2.78 10.05
CA THR A 36 -24.92 -2.44 10.19
C THR A 36 -25.22 -1.62 11.44
N ASP A 37 -24.31 -1.62 12.41
CA ASP A 37 -24.37 -0.92 13.69
C ASP A 37 -23.43 0.28 13.74
N ILE A 38 -23.01 0.82 12.58
CA ILE A 38 -22.07 1.95 12.54
C ILE A 38 -22.60 3.20 13.27
N GLU A 39 -23.93 3.36 13.33
CA GLU A 39 -24.62 4.43 14.06
C GLU A 39 -24.51 4.29 15.60
N ALA A 40 -24.12 3.11 16.09
CA ALA A 40 -23.88 2.86 17.52
C ALA A 40 -22.46 3.22 17.96
N LEU A 41 -21.57 3.58 17.02
CA LEU A 41 -20.22 4.05 17.32
C LEU A 41 -20.23 5.54 17.56
N GLU A 42 -19.38 6.00 18.47
CA GLU A 42 -19.17 7.42 18.64
C GLU A 42 -18.46 7.99 17.40
N PRO A 43 -18.81 9.22 16.95
CA PRO A 43 -18.18 9.83 15.78
C PRO A 43 -16.64 9.89 15.86
N CYS A 44 -16.08 10.03 17.07
CA CYS A 44 -14.64 10.00 17.28
C CYS A 44 -14.00 8.64 16.98
N GLU A 45 -14.69 7.52 17.30
CA GLU A 45 -14.18 6.18 17.04
C GLU A 45 -14.14 5.90 15.53
N ILE A 46 -15.15 6.37 14.80
CA ILE A 46 -15.18 6.29 13.33
C ILE A 46 -14.05 7.14 12.74
N GLN A 47 -13.86 8.36 13.25
CA GLN A 47 -12.79 9.26 12.79
C GLN A 47 -11.40 8.65 13.03
N ASP A 48 -11.15 8.10 14.22
CA ASP A 48 -9.88 7.45 14.55
C ASP A 48 -9.62 6.22 13.68
N ALA A 49 -10.65 5.40 13.44
CA ALA A 49 -10.55 4.25 12.54
C ALA A 49 -10.22 4.66 11.11
N LEU A 50 -10.94 5.67 10.58
CA LEU A 50 -10.68 6.22 9.25
C LEU A 50 -9.28 6.82 9.15
N LYS A 51 -8.82 7.51 10.20
CA LYS A 51 -7.47 8.10 10.23
C LYS A 51 -6.39 7.03 10.19
N GLY A 52 -6.54 5.96 10.97
CA GLY A 52 -5.61 4.82 10.93
C GLY A 52 -5.57 4.13 9.57
N ILE A 53 -6.71 4.01 8.89
CA ILE A 53 -6.77 3.47 7.52
C ILE A 53 -6.09 4.41 6.53
N GLU A 54 -6.31 5.72 6.63
CA GLU A 54 -5.65 6.73 5.80
C GLU A 54 -4.12 6.65 5.96
N ASP A 55 -3.62 6.58 7.19
CA ASP A 55 -2.19 6.51 7.47
C ASP A 55 -1.56 5.23 6.88
N LEU A 56 -2.27 4.09 6.94
CA LEU A 56 -1.85 2.85 6.28
C LEU A 56 -1.80 2.99 4.76
N LEU A 57 -2.81 3.60 4.15
CA LEU A 57 -2.84 3.83 2.70
C LEU A 57 -1.69 4.74 2.25
N LEU A 58 -1.42 5.81 2.99
CA LEU A 58 -0.33 6.74 2.70
C LEU A 58 1.04 6.03 2.82
N ALA A 59 1.24 5.20 3.84
CA ALA A 59 2.46 4.43 4.00
C ALA A 59 2.69 3.45 2.83
N HIS A 60 1.65 2.73 2.41
CA HIS A 60 1.75 1.82 1.25
C HIS A 60 2.00 2.59 -0.04
N LEU A 61 1.35 3.74 -0.24
CA LEU A 61 1.57 4.59 -1.40
C LEU A 61 3.03 5.05 -1.47
N GLU A 62 3.60 5.52 -0.35
CA GLU A 62 5.00 5.94 -0.29
C GLU A 62 5.96 4.80 -0.67
N ILE A 63 5.75 3.60 -0.12
CA ILE A 63 6.55 2.40 -0.43
C ILE A 63 6.50 2.10 -1.93
N ILE A 64 5.30 2.06 -2.51
CA ILE A 64 5.09 1.74 -3.93
C ILE A 64 5.71 2.82 -4.82
N THR A 65 5.50 4.10 -4.51
CA THR A 65 6.08 5.22 -5.26
C THR A 65 7.61 5.18 -5.23
N ASN A 66 8.21 4.96 -4.06
CA ASN A 66 9.66 4.81 -3.93
C ASN A 66 10.17 3.60 -4.72
N ARG A 67 9.46 2.47 -4.68
CA ARG A 67 9.80 1.29 -5.47
C ARG A 67 9.79 1.60 -6.97
N VAL A 68 8.71 2.19 -7.47
CA VAL A 68 8.57 2.55 -8.89
C VAL A 68 9.67 3.51 -9.34
N ALA A 69 10.03 4.51 -8.51
CA ALA A 69 11.14 5.41 -8.80
C ALA A 69 12.47 4.64 -8.93
N THR A 70 12.77 3.71 -8.01
CA THR A 70 14.00 2.89 -8.07
C THR A 70 14.05 1.94 -9.26
N MET A 71 12.90 1.54 -9.81
CA MET A 71 12.82 0.73 -11.04
C MET A 71 12.93 1.59 -12.32
N GLY A 72 12.47 2.85 -12.26
CA GLY A 72 12.43 3.78 -13.39
C GLY A 72 13.73 4.54 -13.65
N GLY A 73 14.63 4.64 -12.67
CA GLY A 73 15.91 5.33 -12.85
C GLY A 73 16.82 5.27 -11.64
N ASN A 74 17.85 4.42 -11.74
CA ASN A 74 19.21 4.66 -11.24
C ASN A 74 20.22 4.16 -12.30
N ASP A 75 19.94 4.47 -13.58
CA ASP A 75 20.93 4.42 -14.68
C ASP A 75 21.65 5.78 -14.85
N GLU A 76 21.58 6.67 -13.84
CA GLU A 76 22.44 7.85 -13.75
C GLU A 76 23.48 7.64 -12.65
N THR A 77 24.48 6.79 -12.92
CA THR A 77 25.77 6.83 -12.23
C THR A 77 26.91 6.76 -13.25
N TYR A 78 27.57 7.91 -13.41
CA TYR A 78 28.86 8.21 -14.07
C TYR A 78 28.95 8.18 -15.59
#